data_AF-A0A1Z5LDK0-F1
#
_entry.id   AF-A0A1Z5LDK0-F1
#
_cell.length_a   1.000
_cell.length_b   1.000
_cell.length_c   1.000
_cell.angle_alpha   90.00
_cell.angle_beta   90.00
_cell.angle_gamma   90.00
#
_symmetry.space_group_name_H-M   'P 1'
#
loop_
_entity.id
_entity.type
_entity.pdbx_description
1 polymer ?
#
loop_
_entity_poly.entity_id
_entity_poly.type
_entity_poly.pdbx_seq_one_letter_code
_entity_poly.pdbx_strand_id
1 'polypeptide(L)'
;MGEGETGQHLCQHASVAKVTFTGSIATGQKIMKLCADDMKRVTLEMGGKSPLLVFRDADIVEAVKATMLGNFFSQGQVCSNCTRVYIERPIMAEFVKHLVEATQKLKVGDPTDLDTSVGATISAEHAEKVLQYIDDAKKEGASIACGGERLVLKDSSLCRGNYLSPCIITD
;
A
#
# COMPACT_ATOMS: atom_id res chain seq x y z
N MET A 1 0.37 -7.79 -23.22
CA MET A 1 0.92 -6.66 -22.45
C MET A 1 2.36 -6.46 -22.88
N GLY A 2 2.87 -5.23 -22.89
CA GLY A 2 4.28 -4.93 -23.19
C GLY A 2 5.12 -4.99 -21.92
N GLU A 3 6.31 -5.57 -22.01
CA GLU A 3 7.25 -5.65 -20.89
C GLU A 3 8.24 -4.47 -20.91
N GLY A 4 9.31 -4.54 -20.11
CA GLY A 4 10.31 -3.47 -19.99
C GLY A 4 10.95 -3.08 -21.33
N GLU A 5 11.14 -4.05 -22.24
CA GLU A 5 11.67 -3.81 -23.59
C GLU A 5 10.77 -2.88 -24.41
N THR A 6 9.44 -3.11 -24.38
CA THR A 6 8.48 -2.23 -25.04
C THR A 6 8.55 -0.81 -24.46
N GLY A 7 8.63 -0.69 -23.13
CA GLY A 7 8.79 0.60 -22.46
C GLY A 7 10.07 1.32 -22.86
N GLN A 8 11.18 0.60 -23.00
CA GLN A 8 12.45 1.15 -23.45
C GLN A 8 12.36 1.66 -24.89
N HIS A 9 11.82 0.87 -25.82
CA HIS A 9 11.63 1.31 -27.20
C HIS A 9 10.78 2.57 -27.29
N LEU A 10 9.69 2.67 -26.52
CA LEU A 10 8.87 3.88 -26.47
C LEU A 10 9.66 5.10 -25.95
N CYS A 11 10.49 4.92 -24.93
CA CYS A 11 11.31 6.01 -24.39
C CYS A 11 12.35 6.51 -25.39
N GLN A 12 12.90 5.63 -26.23
CA GLN A 12 13.97 5.95 -27.17
C GLN A 12 13.46 6.29 -28.59
N HIS A 13 12.19 6.04 -28.90
CA HIS A 13 11.66 6.29 -30.23
C HIS A 13 11.64 7.79 -30.57
N ALA A 14 12.24 8.15 -31.71
CA ALA A 14 12.43 9.55 -32.12
C ALA A 14 11.11 10.34 -32.26
N SER A 15 10.02 9.68 -32.67
CA SER A 15 8.70 10.32 -32.80
C SER A 15 7.97 10.59 -31.48
N VAL A 16 8.49 10.11 -30.34
CA VAL A 16 7.85 10.33 -29.03
C VAL A 16 8.39 11.63 -28.43
N ALA A 17 7.51 12.63 -28.30
CA ALA A 17 7.91 13.96 -27.79
C ALA A 17 7.86 14.09 -26.26
N LYS A 18 7.06 13.26 -25.58
CA LYS A 18 6.86 13.29 -24.12
C LYS A 18 6.62 11.88 -23.60
N VAL A 19 7.20 11.58 -22.44
CA VAL A 19 6.94 10.35 -21.67
C VAL A 19 6.33 10.73 -20.33
N THR A 20 5.24 10.06 -19.96
CA THR A 20 4.65 10.13 -18.62
C THR A 20 4.65 8.74 -18.01
N PHE A 21 5.07 8.63 -16.76
CA PHE A 21 5.18 7.35 -16.07
C PHE A 21 4.71 7.46 -14.63
N THR A 22 3.89 6.50 -14.21
CA THR A 22 3.44 6.33 -12.83
C THR A 22 3.87 4.96 -12.34
N GLY A 23 4.62 4.89 -11.25
CA GLY A 23 5.13 3.61 -10.76
C GLY A 23 6.29 3.74 -9.76
N SER A 24 7.22 2.79 -9.80
CA SER A 24 8.33 2.75 -8.85
C SER A 24 9.40 3.80 -9.16
N ILE A 25 10.06 4.30 -8.11
CA ILE A 25 11.19 5.25 -8.23
C ILE A 25 12.30 4.66 -9.12
N ALA A 26 12.64 3.39 -8.92
CA ALA A 26 13.70 2.72 -9.68
C ALA A 26 13.38 2.67 -11.18
N THR A 27 12.14 2.39 -11.56
CA THR A 27 11.72 2.41 -12.97
C THR A 27 11.68 3.84 -13.52
N GLY A 28 11.16 4.81 -12.76
CA GLY A 28 11.14 6.22 -13.17
C GLY A 28 12.55 6.78 -13.43
N GLN A 29 13.52 6.43 -12.59
CA GLN A 29 14.93 6.77 -12.80
C GLN A 29 15.49 6.18 -14.11
N LYS A 30 15.15 4.92 -14.44
CA LYS A 30 15.55 4.30 -15.71
C LYS A 30 14.93 5.04 -16.90
N ILE A 31 13.62 5.33 -16.84
CA ILE A 31 12.90 6.06 -17.90
C ILE A 31 13.50 7.44 -18.13
N MET A 32 13.79 8.19 -17.06
CA MET A 32 14.41 9.51 -17.16
C MET A 32 15.77 9.44 -17.88
N LYS A 33 16.60 8.43 -17.57
CA LYS A 33 17.89 8.23 -18.25
C LYS A 33 17.71 7.89 -19.74
N LEU A 34 16.77 7.01 -20.07
CA LEU A 34 16.49 6.61 -21.46
C LEU A 34 15.97 7.78 -22.32
N CYS A 35 15.29 8.74 -21.70
CA CYS A 35 14.74 9.91 -22.38
C CYS A 35 15.74 11.06 -22.55
N ALA A 36 16.93 10.97 -21.93
CA ALA A 36 17.86 12.08 -21.82
C ALA A 36 18.53 12.43 -23.16
N ASP A 37 18.91 11.44 -23.97
CA ASP A 37 19.65 11.66 -25.22
C ASP A 37 18.85 12.51 -26.23
N ASP A 38 17.54 12.31 -26.28
CA ASP A 38 16.62 13.09 -27.13
C ASP A 38 15.98 14.27 -26.40
N MET A 39 16.42 14.56 -25.17
CA MET A 39 15.91 15.65 -24.32
C MET A 39 14.36 15.63 -24.21
N LYS A 40 13.75 14.44 -24.13
CA LYS A 40 12.29 14.31 -24.10
C LYS A 40 11.74 14.90 -22.81
N ARG A 41 10.54 15.47 -22.88
CA ARG A 41 9.82 15.91 -21.68
C ARG A 41 9.40 14.68 -20.88
N VAL A 42 9.71 14.63 -19.59
CA VAL A 42 9.35 13.51 -18.72
C VAL A 42 8.53 14.00 -17.53
N THR A 43 7.42 13.32 -17.25
CA THR A 43 6.63 13.48 -16.02
C THR A 43 6.63 12.16 -15.26
N LEU A 44 7.03 12.17 -13.99
CA LEU A 44 7.20 10.98 -13.15
C LEU A 44 6.35 11.10 -11.88
N GLU A 45 5.32 10.27 -11.75
CA GLU A 45 4.51 10.13 -10.52
C GLU A 45 4.90 8.86 -9.76
N MET A 46 5.72 9.00 -8.70
CA MET A 46 6.38 7.87 -8.05
C MET A 46 5.68 7.42 -6.77
N GLY A 47 6.14 6.32 -6.18
CA GLY A 47 5.65 5.82 -4.89
C GLY A 47 5.74 6.86 -3.76
N GLY A 48 4.75 6.85 -2.88
CA GLY A 48 4.69 7.69 -1.68
C GLY A 48 4.81 6.89 -0.38
N LYS A 49 5.00 7.62 0.72
CA LYS A 49 4.95 7.11 2.10
C LYS A 49 4.21 8.12 2.96
N SER A 50 2.98 8.44 2.56
CA SER A 50 2.24 9.59 3.10
C SER A 50 1.98 9.46 4.60
N PRO A 51 2.21 10.53 5.38
CA PRO A 51 1.77 10.60 6.77
C PRO A 51 0.31 11.04 6.89
N LEU A 52 -0.38 10.57 7.93
CA LEU A 52 -1.66 11.10 8.39
C LEU A 52 -1.50 11.59 9.83
N LEU A 53 -1.91 12.82 10.10
CA LEU A 53 -1.78 13.46 11.41
C LEU A 53 -3.17 13.53 12.07
N VAL A 54 -3.28 13.05 13.30
CA VAL A 54 -4.51 13.11 14.12
C VAL A 54 -4.23 13.93 15.37
N PHE A 55 -4.82 15.13 15.43
CA PHE A 55 -4.74 16.00 16.59
C PHE A 55 -5.82 15.66 17.61
N ARG A 56 -5.61 16.04 18.88
CA ARG A 56 -6.51 15.70 19.99
C ARG A 56 -7.93 16.26 19.86
N ASP A 57 -8.11 17.28 19.03
CA ASP A 57 -9.39 17.94 18.76
C ASP A 57 -10.12 17.35 17.55
N ALA A 58 -9.53 16.34 16.88
CA ALA A 58 -10.20 15.58 15.85
C ALA A 58 -11.32 14.71 16.45
N ASP A 59 -12.42 14.57 15.70
CA ASP A 59 -13.41 13.54 16.01
C ASP A 59 -12.78 12.15 15.83
N ILE A 60 -12.73 11.38 16.92
CA ILE A 60 -11.99 10.10 16.95
C ILE A 60 -12.61 9.06 16.00
N VAL A 61 -13.93 9.07 15.86
CA VAL A 61 -14.66 8.10 15.02
C VAL A 61 -14.37 8.38 13.56
N GLU A 62 -14.46 9.65 13.15
CA GLU A 62 -14.15 10.06 11.78
C GLU A 62 -12.65 9.92 11.46
N ALA A 63 -11.77 10.22 12.41
CA ALA A 63 -10.33 10.05 12.22
C ALA A 63 -9.94 8.57 12.04
N VAL A 64 -10.56 7.65 12.80
CA VAL A 64 -10.37 6.20 12.60
C VAL A 64 -10.89 5.77 11.23
N LYS A 65 -12.09 6.20 10.81
CA LYS A 65 -12.63 5.89 9.47
C LYS A 65 -11.71 6.39 8.35
N ALA A 66 -11.23 7.62 8.45
CA ALA A 66 -10.29 8.20 7.49
C ALA A 66 -8.98 7.41 7.44
N THR A 67 -8.49 6.95 8.59
CA THR A 67 -7.28 6.13 8.70
C THR A 67 -7.47 4.76 8.07
N MET A 68 -8.61 4.11 8.31
CA MET A 68 -8.97 2.83 7.72
C MET A 68 -9.04 2.91 6.19
N LEU A 69 -9.76 3.91 5.66
CA LEU A 69 -9.84 4.15 4.23
C LEU A 69 -8.46 4.45 3.64
N GLY A 70 -7.70 5.32 4.31
CA GLY A 70 -6.39 5.75 3.86
C GLY A 70 -5.33 4.65 3.87
N ASN A 71 -5.52 3.54 4.60
CA ASN A 71 -4.54 2.46 4.75
C ASN A 71 -4.92 1.14 4.07
N PHE A 72 -6.22 0.79 4.05
CA PHE A 72 -6.68 -0.52 3.59
C PHE A 72 -7.43 -0.48 2.26
N PHE A 73 -7.73 0.71 1.73
CA PHE A 73 -8.26 0.84 0.38
C PHE A 73 -7.30 0.22 -0.64
N SER A 74 -7.83 -0.60 -1.55
CA SER A 74 -7.05 -1.40 -2.50
C SER A 74 -5.88 -2.17 -1.85
N GLN A 75 -6.10 -2.70 -0.64
CA GLN A 75 -5.11 -3.48 0.13
C GLN A 75 -3.85 -2.66 0.45
N GLY A 76 -3.97 -1.33 0.50
CA GLY A 76 -2.85 -0.41 0.72
C GLY A 76 -1.92 -0.23 -0.50
N GLN A 77 -2.28 -0.77 -1.66
CA GLN A 77 -1.49 -0.68 -2.91
C GLN A 77 -1.81 0.61 -3.67
N VAL A 78 -1.64 1.75 -2.99
CA VAL A 78 -1.97 3.09 -3.50
C VAL A 78 -0.79 4.03 -3.25
N CYS A 79 -0.43 4.86 -4.24
CA CYS A 79 0.73 5.77 -4.09
C CYS A 79 0.56 6.81 -2.97
N SER A 80 -0.68 7.21 -2.69
CA SER A 80 -1.06 8.13 -1.63
C SER A 80 -1.43 7.47 -0.30
N ASN A 81 -1.21 6.15 -0.16
CA ASN A 81 -1.53 5.37 1.04
C ASN A 81 -0.96 6.03 2.32
N CYS A 82 -1.80 6.16 3.36
CA CYS A 82 -1.49 6.83 4.63
C CYS A 82 -0.65 5.94 5.57
N THR A 83 0.44 5.40 5.04
CA THR A 83 1.28 4.34 5.63
C THR A 83 1.88 4.63 7.01
N ARG A 84 1.77 5.87 7.51
CA ARG A 84 2.25 6.29 8.83
C ARG A 84 1.18 7.19 9.44
N VAL A 85 0.72 6.85 10.64
CA VAL A 85 -0.31 7.60 11.35
C VAL A 85 0.30 8.17 12.63
N TYR A 86 0.38 9.49 12.72
CA TYR A 86 0.89 10.19 13.90
C TYR A 86 -0.27 10.76 14.69
N ILE A 87 -0.36 10.38 15.96
CA ILE A 87 -1.49 10.73 16.82
C ILE A 87 -0.98 11.57 17.98
N GLU A 88 -1.68 12.65 18.31
CA GLU A 88 -1.36 13.46 19.47
C GLU A 88 -1.56 12.65 20.75
N ARG A 89 -0.53 12.62 21.61
CA ARG A 89 -0.43 11.70 22.76
C ARG A 89 -1.69 11.53 23.61
N PRO A 90 -2.47 12.59 23.95
CA PRO A 90 -3.64 12.45 24.82
C PRO A 90 -4.71 11.48 24.32
N ILE A 91 -4.85 11.31 23.00
CA ILE A 91 -5.88 10.45 22.39
C ILE A 91 -5.32 9.13 21.84
N MET A 92 -4.00 8.89 21.94
CA MET A 92 -3.31 7.75 21.33
C MET A 92 -3.92 6.40 21.72
N ALA A 93 -4.08 6.14 23.02
CA ALA A 93 -4.54 4.85 23.50
C ALA A 93 -5.98 4.54 23.07
N GLU A 94 -6.87 5.54 23.17
CA GLU A 94 -8.26 5.41 22.73
C GLU A 94 -8.34 5.20 21.22
N PHE A 95 -7.57 5.98 20.44
CA PHE A 95 -7.53 5.89 18.99
C PHE A 95 -7.05 4.53 18.51
N VAL A 96 -5.92 4.04 19.04
CA VAL A 96 -5.37 2.72 18.67
C VAL A 96 -6.36 1.61 18.97
N LYS A 97 -7.05 1.67 20.12
CA LYS A 97 -8.09 0.70 20.46
C LYS A 97 -9.19 0.67 19.40
N HIS A 98 -9.77 1.82 19.05
CA HIS A 98 -10.81 1.89 18.03
C HIS A 98 -10.32 1.46 16.64
N LEU A 99 -9.07 1.80 16.29
CA LEU A 99 -8.46 1.40 15.03
C LEU A 99 -8.30 -0.13 14.94
N VAL A 100 -7.82 -0.77 16.00
CA VAL A 100 -7.68 -2.23 16.06
C VAL A 100 -9.04 -2.92 15.97
N GLU A 101 -10.04 -2.45 16.73
CA GLU A 101 -11.40 -2.97 16.67
C GLU A 101 -12.03 -2.83 15.27
N ALA A 102 -11.79 -1.72 14.59
CA ALA A 102 -12.25 -1.51 13.21
C ALA A 102 -11.49 -2.42 12.23
N THR A 103 -10.18 -2.57 12.41
CA THR A 103 -9.32 -3.40 11.54
C THR A 103 -9.71 -4.87 11.60
N GLN A 104 -9.99 -5.39 12.80
CA GLN A 104 -10.40 -6.79 12.99
C GLN A 104 -11.76 -7.12 12.36
N LYS A 105 -12.59 -6.11 12.06
CA LYS A 105 -13.89 -6.28 11.38
C LYS A 105 -13.77 -6.35 9.86
N LEU A 106 -12.61 -6.04 9.27
CA LEU A 106 -12.42 -6.12 7.84
C LEU A 106 -12.50 -7.57 7.36
N LYS A 107 -13.40 -7.84 6.40
CA LYS A 107 -13.52 -9.17 5.78
C LYS A 107 -12.49 -9.29 4.66
N VAL A 108 -11.57 -10.24 4.80
CA VAL A 108 -10.63 -10.61 3.73
C VAL A 108 -11.26 -11.72 2.89
N GLY A 109 -11.37 -11.52 1.57
CA GLY A 109 -12.19 -12.41 0.74
C GLY A 109 -12.12 -12.16 -0.76
N ASP A 110 -13.06 -12.78 -1.48
CA ASP A 110 -13.25 -12.60 -2.91
C ASP A 110 -13.58 -11.13 -3.22
N PRO A 111 -12.84 -10.45 -4.13
CA PRO A 111 -13.13 -9.06 -4.49
C PRO A 111 -14.49 -8.87 -5.20
N THR A 112 -15.15 -9.93 -5.65
CA THR A 112 -16.48 -9.89 -6.25
C THR A 112 -17.62 -10.03 -5.22
N ASP A 113 -17.30 -10.45 -3.99
CA ASP A 113 -18.24 -10.47 -2.87
C ASP A 113 -18.37 -9.04 -2.28
N LEU A 114 -19.61 -8.53 -2.23
CA LEU A 114 -19.92 -7.19 -1.72
C LEU A 114 -19.59 -7.02 -0.23
N ASP A 115 -19.54 -8.11 0.52
CA ASP A 115 -19.17 -8.08 1.94
C ASP A 115 -17.64 -8.03 2.13
N THR A 116 -16.85 -8.27 1.09
CA THR A 116 -15.38 -8.24 1.17
C THR A 116 -14.89 -6.80 1.32
N SER A 117 -14.12 -6.56 2.37
CA SER A 117 -13.45 -5.27 2.58
C SER A 117 -12.05 -5.24 1.97
N VAL A 118 -11.36 -6.40 1.94
CA VAL A 118 -9.96 -6.52 1.54
C VAL A 118 -9.77 -7.75 0.66
N GLY A 119 -9.32 -7.56 -0.58
CA GLY A 119 -8.99 -8.64 -1.52
C GLY A 119 -7.55 -9.16 -1.38
N ALA A 120 -7.11 -9.95 -2.36
CA ALA A 120 -5.73 -10.41 -2.45
C ALA A 120 -4.77 -9.28 -2.88
N THR A 121 -3.52 -9.36 -2.44
CA THR A 121 -2.45 -8.52 -3.00
C THR A 121 -2.08 -9.00 -4.42
N ILE A 122 -1.41 -8.12 -5.17
CA ILE A 122 -1.21 -8.31 -6.62
C ILE A 122 -0.40 -9.58 -6.98
N SER A 123 0.55 -9.99 -6.14
CA SER A 123 1.43 -11.13 -6.43
C SER A 123 1.98 -11.78 -5.14
N ALA A 124 2.46 -13.01 -5.29
CA ALA A 124 3.09 -13.75 -4.19
C ALA A 124 4.35 -13.05 -3.69
N GLU A 125 5.22 -12.61 -4.62
CA GLU A 125 6.43 -11.85 -4.32
C GLU A 125 6.11 -10.55 -3.54
N HIS A 126 5.05 -9.83 -3.94
CA HIS A 126 4.64 -8.63 -3.21
C HIS A 126 4.16 -8.95 -1.80
N ALA A 127 3.36 -10.01 -1.64
CA ALA A 127 2.90 -10.46 -0.32
C ALA A 127 4.04 -10.87 0.60
N GLU A 128 5.03 -11.62 0.09
CA GLU A 128 6.22 -12.00 0.83
C GLU A 128 7.01 -10.77 1.27
N LYS A 129 7.16 -9.78 0.40
CA LYS A 129 7.82 -8.52 0.75
C LYS A 129 7.09 -7.75 1.86
N VAL A 130 5.76 -7.70 1.83
CA VAL A 130 4.96 -7.08 2.89
C VAL A 130 5.16 -7.81 4.22
N LEU A 131 5.10 -9.14 4.20
CA LEU A 131 5.34 -9.96 5.40
C LEU A 131 6.76 -9.77 5.95
N GLN A 132 7.76 -9.63 5.08
CA GLN A 132 9.13 -9.33 5.50
C GLN A 132 9.21 -7.98 6.21
N TYR A 133 8.56 -6.92 5.71
CA TYR A 133 8.55 -5.63 6.41
C TYR A 133 7.88 -5.69 7.78
N ILE A 134 6.85 -6.53 7.95
CA ILE A 134 6.20 -6.75 9.24
C ILE A 134 7.15 -7.50 10.19
N ASP A 135 7.86 -8.51 9.69
CA ASP A 135 8.85 -9.27 10.46
C ASP A 135 10.07 -8.41 10.86
N ASP A 136 10.55 -7.56 9.96
CA ASP A 136 11.62 -6.61 10.22
C ASP A 136 11.20 -5.61 11.31
N ALA A 137 9.98 -5.08 11.24
CA ALA A 137 9.46 -4.18 12.28
C ALA A 137 9.45 -4.86 13.66
N LYS A 138 9.00 -6.13 13.75
CA LYS A 138 9.06 -6.90 15.00
C LYS A 138 10.50 -7.05 15.52
N LYS A 139 11.46 -7.37 14.63
CA LYS A 139 12.88 -7.53 14.97
C LYS A 139 13.51 -6.22 15.45
N GLU A 140 13.04 -5.09 14.93
CA GLU A 140 13.46 -3.75 15.33
C GLU A 140 12.80 -3.27 16.63
N GLY A 141 11.91 -4.08 17.21
CA GLY A 141 11.29 -3.83 18.51
C GLY A 141 9.85 -3.32 18.45
N ALA A 142 9.26 -3.22 17.25
CA ALA A 142 7.89 -2.76 17.08
C ALA A 142 6.88 -3.80 17.58
N SER A 143 5.75 -3.32 18.10
CA SER A 143 4.63 -4.15 18.53
C SER A 143 3.60 -4.37 17.42
N ILE A 144 3.05 -5.58 17.30
CA ILE A 144 1.92 -5.85 16.42
C ILE A 144 0.63 -5.82 17.22
N ALA A 145 -0.19 -4.79 16.99
CA ALA A 145 -1.47 -4.65 17.67
C ALA A 145 -2.53 -5.62 17.11
N CYS A 146 -2.50 -5.90 15.80
CA CYS A 146 -3.29 -6.96 15.17
C CYS A 146 -2.77 -7.34 13.78
N GLY A 147 -3.03 -8.58 13.36
CA GLY A 147 -2.83 -9.05 11.98
C GLY A 147 -1.37 -9.18 11.55
N GLY A 148 -1.14 -9.08 10.24
CA GLY A 148 0.19 -9.21 9.65
C GLY A 148 0.62 -10.65 9.36
N GLU A 149 -0.33 -11.51 9.02
CA GLU A 149 -0.10 -12.90 8.66
C GLU A 149 -0.60 -13.21 7.24
N ARG A 150 -0.05 -14.30 6.66
CA ARG A 150 -0.60 -14.91 5.45
C ARG A 150 -1.93 -15.58 5.78
N LEU A 151 -2.96 -15.34 4.97
CA LEU A 151 -4.24 -16.01 5.09
C LEU A 151 -4.42 -17.04 3.99
N VAL A 152 -4.89 -18.23 4.38
CA VAL A 152 -5.42 -19.25 3.46
C VAL A 152 -6.92 -19.29 3.66
N LEU A 153 -7.66 -18.79 2.67
CA LEU A 153 -9.12 -18.77 2.74
C LEU A 153 -9.67 -20.20 2.60
N LYS A 154 -10.77 -20.48 3.31
CA LYS A 154 -11.41 -21.81 3.32
C LYS A 154 -11.99 -22.19 1.96
N ASP A 155 -12.39 -21.20 1.17
CA ASP A 155 -12.87 -21.42 -0.19
C ASP A 155 -11.70 -21.90 -1.06
N SER A 156 -11.84 -23.10 -1.61
CA SER A 156 -10.81 -23.73 -2.45
C SER A 156 -10.57 -22.99 -3.75
N SER A 157 -11.53 -22.20 -4.25
CA SER A 157 -11.33 -21.34 -5.42
C SER A 157 -10.40 -20.16 -5.14
N LEU A 158 -10.29 -19.76 -3.87
CA LEU A 158 -9.47 -18.62 -3.43
C LEU A 158 -8.17 -19.06 -2.75
N CYS A 159 -7.95 -20.35 -2.50
CA CYS A 159 -6.82 -20.83 -1.69
C CYS A 159 -5.43 -20.50 -2.27
N ARG A 160 -5.36 -20.14 -3.56
CA ARG A 160 -4.13 -19.71 -4.25
C ARG A 160 -3.91 -18.20 -4.24
N GLY A 161 -4.84 -17.42 -3.70
CA GLY A 161 -4.72 -15.97 -3.63
C GLY A 161 -3.67 -15.50 -2.62
N ASN A 162 -3.17 -14.29 -2.84
CA ASN A 162 -2.16 -13.66 -1.99
C ASN A 162 -2.83 -12.83 -0.89
N TYR A 163 -3.58 -13.50 -0.03
CA TYR A 163 -4.31 -12.84 1.05
C TYR A 163 -3.42 -12.62 2.27
N LEU A 164 -3.48 -11.40 2.81
CA LEU A 164 -2.82 -11.02 4.06
C LEU A 164 -3.88 -10.48 5.02
N SER A 165 -3.71 -10.72 6.32
CA SER A 165 -4.53 -10.05 7.32
C SER A 165 -4.13 -8.57 7.42
N PRO A 166 -5.10 -7.63 7.48
CA PRO A 166 -4.82 -6.22 7.75
C PRO A 166 -4.00 -6.04 9.03
N CYS A 167 -2.87 -5.35 8.93
CA CYS A 167 -1.89 -5.24 10.00
C CYS A 167 -1.85 -3.84 10.60
N ILE A 168 -1.84 -3.75 11.92
CA ILE A 168 -1.53 -2.52 12.67
C ILE A 168 -0.25 -2.75 13.47
N ILE A 169 0.76 -1.95 13.17
CA ILE A 169 2.04 -1.90 13.88
C ILE A 169 2.03 -0.66 14.75
N THR A 170 2.43 -0.80 16.01
CA THR A 170 2.53 0.25 17.02
C THR A 170 3.90 0.17 17.68
N ASP A 171 4.33 1.28 18.32
CA ASP A 171 5.52 1.40 19.17
C ASP A 171 6.72 0.55 18.74
#